data_AF-A0A2K8M6W8-F1
#
_entry.id   AF-A0A2K8M6W8-F1
#
_cell.length_a   1.000
_cell.length_b   1.000
_cell.length_c   1.000
_cell.angle_alpha   90.00
_cell.angle_beta   90.00
_cell.angle_gamma   90.00
#
_symmetry.space_group_name_H-M   'P 1'
#
loop_
_entity.id
_entity.type
_entity.pdbx_description
1 polymer ?
#
loop_
_entity_poly.entity_id
_entity_poly.type
_entity_poly.pdbx_seq_one_letter_code
_entity_poly.pdbx_strand_id
1 'polypeptide(L)'
;MFEDGIWELIFRSTLPSAKALKSRVKAILRQLRETGVVDTRAQRFEIPRSYAEALELAAKQTRELEAAEQRVAELEPKADLADTFLVADGSTRLVREVAKLLGMREGELRRFLVNEGLIYSKHAVCGVVSYDFYAQYAHHFVAKEHVVEHVFGTCSHYTLRVTARGIELIKARLAKTRRPAA
;
A
#
# COMPACT_ATOMS: atom_id res chain seq x y z
N MET A 1 23.38 15.82 -35.15
CA MET A 1 24.15 16.69 -36.07
C MET A 1 25.41 17.30 -35.44
N PHE A 2 25.54 17.44 -34.10
CA PHE A 2 26.76 17.98 -33.49
C PHE A 2 27.89 16.94 -33.29
N GLU A 3 27.58 15.65 -33.31
CA GLU A 3 28.57 14.60 -32.98
C GLU A 3 29.56 14.35 -34.12
N ASP A 4 29.11 14.31 -35.38
CA ASP A 4 29.97 13.96 -36.52
C ASP A 4 31.14 14.93 -36.73
N GLY A 5 30.90 16.23 -36.58
CA GLY A 5 31.94 17.26 -36.74
C GLY A 5 33.02 17.20 -35.64
N ILE A 6 32.66 16.78 -34.43
CA ILE A 6 33.61 16.61 -33.32
C ILE A 6 34.52 15.42 -33.59
N TRP A 7 33.97 14.32 -34.11
CA TRP A 7 34.77 13.14 -34.46
C TRP A 7 35.78 13.43 -35.57
N GLU A 8 35.39 14.16 -36.63
CA GLU A 8 36.33 14.57 -37.68
C GLU A 8 37.51 15.38 -37.14
N LEU A 9 37.25 16.32 -36.22
CA LEU A 9 38.28 17.13 -35.59
C LEU A 9 39.24 16.27 -34.75
N ILE A 10 38.70 15.34 -33.96
CA ILE A 10 39.48 14.41 -33.15
C ILE A 10 40.35 13.51 -34.04
N PHE A 11 39.81 12.98 -35.14
CA PHE A 11 40.55 12.11 -36.05
C PHE A 11 41.68 12.82 -36.81
N ARG A 12 41.55 14.12 -37.08
CA ARG A 12 42.62 14.93 -37.70
C ARG A 12 43.64 15.48 -36.70
N SER A 13 43.25 15.65 -35.42
CA SER A 13 44.12 16.22 -34.39
C SER A 13 45.32 15.31 -34.07
N THR A 14 46.49 15.94 -33.90
CA THR A 14 47.77 15.30 -33.53
C THR A 14 48.14 15.50 -32.06
N LEU A 15 47.29 16.18 -31.29
CA LEU A 15 47.49 16.43 -29.87
C LEU A 15 47.61 15.12 -29.07
N PRO A 16 48.38 15.09 -27.96
CA PRO A 16 48.54 13.89 -27.14
C PRO A 16 47.20 13.30 -26.63
N SER A 17 46.26 14.16 -26.27
CA SER A 17 44.91 13.78 -25.83
C SER A 17 44.11 13.07 -26.93
N ALA A 18 44.18 13.58 -28.16
CA ALA A 18 43.51 12.97 -29.32
C ALA A 18 44.12 11.59 -29.66
N LYS A 19 45.44 11.43 -29.54
CA LYS A 19 46.10 10.13 -29.75
C LYS A 19 45.68 9.08 -28.70
N ALA A 20 45.58 9.46 -27.44
CA ALA A 20 45.13 8.58 -26.35
C ALA A 20 43.67 8.14 -26.56
N LEU A 21 42.81 9.03 -27.02
CA LEU A 21 41.42 8.68 -27.32
C LEU A 21 41.33 7.73 -28.53
N LYS A 22 42.08 7.98 -29.61
CA LYS A 22 42.11 7.09 -30.80
C LYS A 22 42.58 5.68 -30.45
N SER A 23 43.63 5.55 -29.64
CA SER A 23 44.12 4.23 -29.22
C SER A 23 43.08 3.49 -28.37
N ARG A 24 42.39 4.21 -27.47
CA ARG A 24 41.30 3.65 -26.66
C ARG A 24 40.11 3.19 -27.52
N VAL A 25 39.66 4.02 -28.47
CA VAL A 25 38.59 3.66 -29.41
C VAL A 25 39.00 2.45 -30.27
N LYS A 26 40.24 2.41 -30.76
CA LYS A 26 40.75 1.26 -31.52
C LYS A 26 40.77 -0.04 -30.70
N ALA A 27 41.10 0.03 -29.42
CA ALA A 27 41.03 -1.11 -28.50
C ALA A 27 39.58 -1.59 -28.30
N ILE A 28 38.64 -0.66 -28.12
CA ILE A 28 37.20 -0.96 -28.01
C ILE A 28 36.69 -1.62 -29.30
N LEU A 29 36.99 -1.06 -30.48
CA LEU A 29 36.59 -1.63 -31.77
C LEU A 29 37.23 -3.00 -32.05
N ARG A 30 38.45 -3.24 -31.55
CA ARG A 30 39.09 -4.56 -31.62
C ARG A 30 38.37 -5.55 -30.72
N GLN A 31 38.10 -5.19 -29.47
CA GLN A 31 37.30 -6.02 -28.56
C GLN A 31 35.94 -6.35 -29.17
N LEU A 32 35.24 -5.36 -29.75
CA LEU A 32 33.94 -5.58 -30.40
C LEU A 32 34.03 -6.53 -31.61
N ARG A 33 35.13 -6.50 -32.38
CA ARG A 33 35.36 -7.46 -33.47
C ARG A 33 35.63 -8.88 -32.98
N GLU A 34 36.25 -9.02 -31.81
CA GLU A 34 36.57 -10.31 -31.21
C GLU A 34 35.36 -10.92 -30.45
N THR A 35 34.53 -10.10 -29.81
CA THR A 35 33.37 -10.57 -29.00
C THR A 35 32.03 -10.56 -29.73
N GLY A 36 31.89 -9.82 -30.85
CA GLY A 36 30.73 -9.90 -31.74
C GLY A 36 29.39 -9.41 -31.17
N VAL A 37 29.34 -8.81 -29.97
CA VAL A 37 28.09 -8.37 -29.33
C VAL A 37 28.17 -6.89 -28.99
N VAL A 38 27.25 -6.10 -29.57
CA VAL A 38 26.93 -4.75 -29.09
C VAL A 38 25.92 -4.92 -27.97
N ASP A 39 26.39 -5.13 -26.74
CA ASP A 39 25.50 -5.15 -25.58
C ASP A 39 25.40 -3.73 -25.01
N THR A 40 24.44 -2.96 -25.52
CA THR A 40 24.06 -1.66 -24.96
C THR A 40 23.03 -1.80 -23.83
N ARG A 41 22.88 -2.99 -23.24
CA ARG A 41 22.01 -3.17 -22.07
C ARG A 41 22.86 -3.42 -20.84
N ALA A 42 23.05 -2.35 -20.07
CA ALA A 42 23.35 -2.40 -18.65
C ALA A 42 22.15 -2.99 -17.86
N GLN A 43 21.74 -4.22 -18.18
CA GLN A 43 20.94 -5.07 -17.29
C GLN A 43 21.70 -6.38 -17.18
N ARG A 44 22.42 -6.52 -16.06
CA ARG A 44 23.06 -7.76 -15.64
C ARG A 44 21.96 -8.81 -15.37
N PHE A 45 21.45 -9.43 -16.42
CA PHE A 45 20.97 -10.79 -16.31
C PHE A 45 22.20 -11.67 -16.50
N GLU A 46 22.53 -12.48 -15.50
CA GLU A 46 23.49 -13.56 -15.68
C GLU A 46 22.84 -14.57 -16.63
N ILE A 47 23.03 -14.35 -17.94
CA ILE A 47 22.55 -15.27 -18.96
C ILE A 47 23.43 -16.52 -18.86
N PRO A 48 22.88 -17.67 -18.42
CA PRO A 48 23.67 -18.89 -18.26
C PRO A 48 24.23 -19.32 -19.61
N ARG A 49 25.51 -19.67 -19.66
CA ARG A 49 26.20 -20.04 -20.91
C ARG A 49 26.03 -21.51 -21.27
N SER A 50 25.44 -22.30 -20.36
CA SER A 50 25.16 -23.71 -20.55
C SER A 50 23.80 -24.11 -19.97
N TYR A 51 23.24 -25.21 -20.47
CA TYR A 51 21.96 -25.74 -19.99
C TYR A 51 22.00 -26.14 -18.51
N ALA A 52 23.13 -26.67 -18.03
CA ALA A 52 23.32 -27.05 -16.63
C ALA A 52 23.26 -25.82 -15.70
N GLU A 53 23.94 -24.74 -16.08
CA GLU A 53 23.96 -23.48 -15.33
C GLU A 53 22.57 -22.81 -15.29
N ALA A 54 21.79 -22.92 -16.37
CA ALA A 54 20.41 -22.43 -16.39
C ALA A 54 19.51 -23.20 -15.43
N LEU A 55 19.69 -24.52 -15.35
CA LEU A 55 18.92 -25.37 -14.44
C LEU A 55 19.25 -25.06 -12.98
N GLU A 56 20.52 -24.81 -12.67
CA GLU A 56 20.98 -24.44 -11.32
C GLU A 56 20.44 -23.06 -10.89
N LEU A 57 20.47 -22.07 -11.78
CA LEU A 57 19.92 -20.75 -11.50
C LEU A 57 18.40 -20.82 -11.27
N ALA A 58 17.69 -21.58 -12.09
CA ALA A 58 16.25 -21.81 -11.92
C ALA A 58 15.97 -22.49 -10.56
N ALA A 59 16.72 -23.53 -10.19
CA ALA A 59 16.55 -24.21 -8.91
C ALA A 59 16.82 -23.27 -7.71
N LYS A 60 17.80 -22.37 -7.83
CA LYS A 60 18.08 -21.37 -6.80
C LYS A 60 16.92 -20.37 -6.67
N GLN A 61 16.40 -19.86 -7.78
CA GLN A 61 15.26 -18.95 -7.79
C GLN A 61 14.01 -19.60 -7.21
N THR A 62 13.72 -20.86 -7.55
CA THR A 62 12.59 -21.59 -6.98
C THR A 62 12.70 -21.72 -5.46
N ARG A 63 13.88 -22.07 -4.93
CA ARG A 63 14.10 -22.15 -3.47
C ARG A 63 13.93 -20.81 -2.76
N GLU A 64 14.37 -19.72 -3.40
CA GLU A 64 14.19 -18.37 -2.87
C GLU A 64 12.71 -17.95 -2.85
N LEU A 65 11.95 -18.30 -3.89
CA LEU A 65 10.51 -18.09 -3.97
C LEU A 65 9.77 -18.91 -2.92
N GLU A 66 10.06 -20.21 -2.80
CA GLU A 66 9.45 -21.09 -1.80
C GLU A 66 9.72 -20.61 -0.36
N ALA A 67 10.96 -20.15 -0.09
CA ALA A 67 11.31 -19.59 1.21
C ALA A 67 10.63 -18.24 1.48
N ALA A 68 10.38 -17.43 0.45
CA ALA A 68 9.63 -16.19 0.57
C ALA A 68 8.13 -16.46 0.77
N GLU A 69 7.55 -17.40 0.03
CA GLU A 69 6.15 -17.84 0.14
C GLU A 69 5.87 -18.45 1.51
N GLN A 70 6.78 -19.23 2.08
CA GLN A 70 6.62 -19.75 3.45
C GLN A 70 6.57 -18.63 4.50
N ARG A 71 7.36 -17.56 4.33
CA ARG A 71 7.29 -16.38 5.23
C ARG A 71 5.99 -15.58 5.05
N VAL A 72 5.45 -15.55 3.83
CA VAL A 72 4.16 -14.89 3.55
C VAL A 72 3.00 -15.71 4.11
N ALA A 73 3.03 -17.03 3.96
CA ALA A 73 2.01 -17.95 4.47
C ALA A 73 1.93 -18.00 6.01
N GLU A 74 2.97 -17.58 6.74
CA GLU A 74 2.89 -17.39 8.19
C GLU A 74 2.22 -16.07 8.60
N LEU A 75 2.24 -15.06 7.72
CA LEU A 75 1.67 -13.74 7.95
C LEU A 75 0.22 -13.61 7.44
N GLU A 76 -0.17 -14.37 6.43
CA GLU A 76 -1.52 -14.35 5.84
C GLU A 76 -2.65 -14.90 6.77
N PRO A 77 -2.52 -16.05 7.46
CA PRO A 77 -3.68 -16.65 8.14
C PRO A 77 -4.09 -15.94 9.44
N LYS A 78 -3.41 -14.85 9.84
CA LYS A 78 -3.84 -14.00 10.97
C LYS A 78 -4.58 -12.73 10.57
N ALA A 79 -4.53 -12.33 9.30
CA ALA A 79 -5.27 -11.17 8.79
C ALA A 79 -6.62 -11.57 8.18
N ASP A 80 -6.69 -12.77 7.58
CA ASP A 80 -7.80 -13.13 6.70
C ASP A 80 -9.14 -13.38 7.40
N LEU A 81 -9.17 -13.86 8.64
CA LEU A 81 -10.45 -14.12 9.31
C LEU A 81 -11.19 -12.84 9.71
N ALA A 82 -10.51 -11.70 9.84
CA ALA A 82 -11.17 -10.41 10.09
C ALA A 82 -11.59 -9.73 8.78
N ASP A 83 -10.81 -9.93 7.71
CA ASP A 83 -11.04 -9.29 6.42
C ASP A 83 -12.11 -10.03 5.59
N THR A 84 -12.23 -11.35 5.72
CA THR A 84 -13.27 -12.13 5.01
C THR A 84 -14.71 -11.78 5.46
N PHE A 85 -14.90 -11.21 6.66
CA PHE A 85 -16.21 -10.70 7.10
C PHE A 85 -16.52 -9.26 6.65
N LEU A 86 -15.52 -8.52 6.13
CA LEU A 86 -15.62 -7.13 5.70
C LEU A 86 -16.01 -6.98 4.22
N VAL A 87 -15.90 -8.05 3.43
CA VAL A 87 -16.10 -8.06 1.96
C VAL A 87 -17.52 -8.50 1.55
N ALA A 88 -18.52 -8.39 2.44
CA ALA A 88 -19.91 -8.42 2.00
C ALA A 88 -20.32 -7.00 1.57
N ASP A 89 -20.24 -6.77 0.26
CA ASP A 89 -20.62 -5.57 -0.50
C ASP A 89 -21.66 -4.68 0.20
N GLY A 90 -21.24 -3.48 0.63
CA GLY A 90 -22.14 -2.46 1.16
C GLY A 90 -22.67 -2.70 2.59
N SER A 91 -22.24 -3.75 3.29
CA SER A 91 -22.72 -4.05 4.64
C SER A 91 -22.12 -3.11 5.69
N THR A 92 -22.83 -2.00 5.94
CA THR A 92 -22.57 -1.17 7.13
C THR A 92 -22.87 -1.98 8.40
N ARG A 93 -22.03 -1.90 9.43
CA ARG A 93 -22.19 -2.59 10.72
C ARG A 93 -22.55 -1.61 11.83
N LEU A 94 -23.24 -2.07 12.86
CA LEU A 94 -23.50 -1.25 14.04
C LEU A 94 -22.22 -1.05 14.85
N VAL A 95 -22.09 0.09 15.53
CA VAL A 95 -20.94 0.37 16.41
C VAL A 95 -20.73 -0.73 17.46
N ARG A 96 -21.84 -1.31 17.98
CA ARG A 96 -21.79 -2.43 18.93
C ARG A 96 -21.16 -3.70 18.35
N GLU A 97 -21.39 -3.96 17.06
CA GLU A 97 -20.86 -5.14 16.37
C GLU A 97 -19.36 -4.95 16.12
N VAL A 98 -18.98 -3.76 15.68
CA VAL A 98 -17.56 -3.38 15.51
C VAL A 98 -16.82 -3.45 16.84
N ALA A 99 -17.42 -3.00 17.94
CA ALA A 99 -16.81 -3.11 19.27
C ALA A 99 -16.53 -4.57 19.64
N LYS A 100 -17.48 -5.48 19.39
CA LYS A 100 -17.28 -6.93 19.62
C LYS A 100 -16.17 -7.50 18.74
N LEU A 101 -16.14 -7.12 17.46
CA LEU A 101 -15.09 -7.56 16.53
C LEU A 101 -13.69 -7.12 16.98
N LEU A 102 -13.59 -5.93 17.55
CA LEU A 102 -12.33 -5.38 18.09
C LEU A 102 -12.02 -5.86 19.51
N GLY A 103 -12.87 -6.68 20.14
CA GLY A 103 -12.70 -7.14 21.51
C GLY A 103 -12.84 -6.02 22.56
N MET A 104 -13.57 -4.94 22.25
CA MET A 104 -13.75 -3.77 23.11
C MET A 104 -15.19 -3.66 23.62
N ARG A 105 -15.38 -2.95 24.74
CA ARG A 105 -16.74 -2.61 25.19
C ARG A 105 -17.34 -1.52 24.30
N GLU A 106 -18.64 -1.58 24.03
CA GLU A 106 -19.32 -0.60 23.17
C GLU A 106 -19.12 0.85 23.66
N GLY A 107 -19.26 1.10 24.96
CA GLY A 107 -19.06 2.43 25.54
C GLY A 107 -17.62 2.92 25.48
N GLU A 108 -16.64 2.02 25.45
CA GLU A 108 -15.22 2.37 25.29
C GLU A 108 -14.93 2.78 23.84
N LEU A 109 -15.44 2.01 22.87
CA LEU A 109 -15.32 2.37 21.46
C LEU A 109 -16.00 3.71 21.16
N ARG A 110 -17.23 3.94 21.65
CA ARG A 110 -17.92 5.23 21.44
C ARG A 110 -17.12 6.40 22.00
N ARG A 111 -16.54 6.25 23.19
CA ARG A 111 -15.71 7.28 23.82
C ARG A 111 -14.44 7.53 23.01
N PHE A 112 -13.78 6.47 22.53
CA PHE A 112 -12.62 6.58 21.67
C PHE A 112 -12.93 7.35 20.38
N LEU A 113 -14.04 7.02 19.70
CA LEU A 113 -14.46 7.69 18.47
C LEU A 113 -14.76 9.18 18.69
N VAL A 114 -15.34 9.56 19.83
CA VAL A 114 -15.57 10.96 20.20
C VAL A 114 -14.25 11.67 20.52
N ASN A 115 -13.37 11.04 21.30
CA ASN A 115 -12.08 11.61 21.69
C ASN A 115 -11.15 11.85 20.48
N GLU A 116 -11.15 10.94 19.51
CA GLU A 116 -10.41 11.10 18.25
C GLU A 116 -11.07 12.10 17.28
N GLY A 117 -12.24 12.65 17.62
CA GLY A 117 -12.97 13.60 16.78
C GLY A 117 -13.52 12.96 15.50
N LEU A 118 -13.81 11.66 15.50
CA LEU A 118 -14.40 10.96 14.35
C LEU A 118 -15.93 11.15 14.31
N ILE A 119 -16.55 11.17 15.50
CA ILE A 119 -17.99 11.30 15.69
C ILE A 119 -18.27 12.34 16.78
N TYR A 120 -19.51 12.81 16.85
CA TYR A 120 -19.98 13.71 17.89
C TYR A 120 -21.36 13.27 18.41
N SER A 121 -21.70 13.69 19.63
CA SER A 121 -23.00 13.40 20.25
C SER A 121 -24.06 14.40 19.79
N LYS A 122 -25.24 13.90 19.44
CA LYS A 122 -26.42 14.67 19.05
C LYS A 122 -27.59 14.35 19.97
N HIS A 123 -28.16 15.37 20.58
CA HIS A 123 -29.31 15.21 21.47
C HIS A 123 -30.60 15.29 20.68
N ALA A 124 -31.42 14.25 20.79
CA ALA A 124 -32.77 14.23 20.24
C ALA A 124 -33.72 15.01 21.17
N VAL A 125 -34.83 15.51 20.61
CA VAL A 125 -35.85 16.28 21.35
C VAL A 125 -36.46 15.46 22.51
N CYS A 126 -36.52 14.14 22.38
CA CYS A 126 -36.97 13.21 23.41
C CYS A 126 -35.93 12.96 24.52
N GLY A 127 -34.78 13.64 24.53
CA GLY A 127 -33.71 13.49 25.52
C GLY A 127 -32.73 12.34 25.24
N VAL A 128 -32.96 11.55 24.20
CA VAL A 128 -32.06 10.45 23.81
C VAL A 128 -30.77 11.00 23.18
N VAL A 129 -29.63 10.50 23.65
CA VAL A 129 -28.32 10.79 23.04
C VAL A 129 -28.10 9.86 21.86
N SER A 130 -27.96 10.45 20.68
CA SER A 130 -27.57 9.80 19.44
C SER A 130 -26.17 10.26 19.02
N TYR A 131 -25.62 9.64 17.98
CA TYR A 131 -24.28 9.99 17.49
C TYR A 131 -24.32 10.19 15.98
N ASP A 132 -23.56 11.17 15.52
CA ASP A 132 -23.38 11.49 14.11
C ASP A 132 -21.89 11.75 13.82
N PHE A 133 -21.51 11.90 12.56
CA PHE A 133 -20.11 11.98 12.13
C PHE A 133 -19.80 13.29 11.38
N TYR A 134 -18.53 13.68 11.39
CA TYR A 134 -18.08 14.86 10.65
C TYR A 134 -18.05 14.58 9.14
N ALA A 135 -18.39 15.57 8.31
CA ALA A 135 -18.48 15.43 6.85
C ALA A 135 -17.21 14.85 6.21
N GLN A 136 -16.02 15.15 6.76
CA GLN A 136 -14.74 14.59 6.30
C GLN A 136 -14.66 13.04 6.38
N TYR A 137 -15.51 12.42 7.20
CA TYR A 137 -15.58 10.98 7.38
C TYR A 137 -16.83 10.34 6.73
N ALA A 138 -17.47 11.01 5.77
CA ALA A 138 -18.65 10.50 5.06
C ALA A 138 -18.43 9.15 4.35
N HIS A 139 -17.20 8.84 3.94
CA HIS A 139 -16.87 7.53 3.36
C HIS A 139 -16.65 6.41 4.40
N HIS A 140 -16.63 6.75 5.68
CA HIS A 140 -16.28 5.85 6.78
C HIS A 140 -17.51 5.48 7.62
N PHE A 141 -18.46 6.41 7.76
CA PHE A 141 -19.65 6.25 8.58
C PHE A 141 -20.93 6.54 7.80
N VAL A 142 -22.04 5.94 8.24
CA VAL A 142 -23.38 6.15 7.70
C VAL A 142 -24.34 6.31 8.88
N ALA A 143 -25.03 7.44 8.95
CA ALA A 143 -26.08 7.68 9.94
C ALA A 143 -27.43 7.36 9.30
N LYS A 144 -28.18 6.42 9.89
CA LYS A 144 -29.56 6.13 9.49
C LYS A 144 -30.52 6.82 10.44
N GLU A 145 -31.37 7.69 9.89
CA GLU A 145 -32.43 8.36 10.62
C GLU A 145 -33.68 7.49 10.67
N HIS A 146 -34.30 7.41 11.84
CA HIS A 146 -35.56 6.75 12.09
C HIS A 146 -36.45 7.68 12.89
N VAL A 147 -37.67 7.93 12.39
CA VAL A 147 -38.65 8.76 13.11
C VAL A 147 -39.38 7.88 14.12
N VAL A 148 -39.39 8.31 15.37
CA VAL A 148 -40.12 7.68 16.47
C VAL A 148 -41.27 8.59 16.86
N GLU A 149 -42.47 8.03 16.92
CA GLU A 149 -43.66 8.72 17.37
C GLU A 149 -43.77 8.62 18.89
N HIS A 150 -43.84 9.77 19.56
CA HIS A 150 -44.11 9.86 20.99
C HIS A 150 -45.46 10.55 21.23
N VAL A 151 -45.99 10.40 22.43
CA VAL A 151 -47.27 11.01 22.86
C VAL A 151 -47.25 12.54 22.74
N PHE A 152 -46.07 13.15 22.85
CA PHE A 152 -45.86 14.60 22.80
C PHE A 152 -45.34 15.14 21.45
N GLY A 153 -45.25 14.28 20.42
CA GLY A 153 -44.76 14.67 19.09
C GLY A 153 -43.83 13.63 18.44
N THR A 154 -43.32 13.92 17.25
CA THR A 154 -42.37 13.05 16.54
C THR A 154 -40.93 13.42 16.87
N CYS A 155 -40.05 12.43 16.98
CA CYS A 155 -38.62 12.63 17.23
C CYS A 155 -37.76 11.79 16.28
N SER A 156 -36.75 12.41 15.66
CA SER A 156 -35.80 11.70 14.81
C SER A 156 -34.64 11.12 15.62
N HIS A 157 -34.45 9.81 15.53
CA HIS A 157 -33.35 9.08 16.14
C HIS A 157 -32.31 8.70 15.08
N TYR A 158 -31.03 8.88 15.40
CA TYR A 158 -29.93 8.52 14.50
C TYR A 158 -29.22 7.25 14.99
N THR A 159 -29.11 6.28 14.10
CA THR A 159 -28.29 5.08 14.32
C THR A 159 -27.03 5.18 13.48
N LEU A 160 -25.90 5.35 14.17
CA LEU A 160 -24.59 5.36 13.52
C LEU A 160 -24.18 3.94 13.11
N ARG A 161 -23.77 3.81 11.86
CA ARG A 161 -23.20 2.58 11.29
C ARG A 161 -21.82 2.86 10.71
N VAL A 162 -20.97 1.84 10.71
CA VAL A 162 -19.58 1.91 10.26
C VAL A 162 -19.44 1.08 8.99
N THR A 163 -18.77 1.65 7.99
CA THR A 163 -18.44 0.94 6.74
C THR A 163 -17.17 0.10 6.93
N ALA A 164 -16.84 -0.77 5.96
CA ALA A 164 -15.56 -1.48 5.97
C ALA A 164 -14.35 -0.53 6.05
N ARG A 165 -14.37 0.56 5.27
CA ARG A 165 -13.35 1.62 5.33
C ARG A 165 -13.28 2.28 6.70
N GLY A 166 -14.44 2.52 7.33
CA GLY A 166 -14.51 3.03 8.70
C GLY A 166 -13.88 2.11 9.72
N ILE A 167 -14.06 0.80 9.58
CA ILE A 167 -13.44 -0.20 10.47
C ILE A 167 -11.92 -0.16 10.32
N GLU A 168 -11.39 -0.08 9.09
CA GLU A 168 -9.95 0.05 8.84
C GLU A 168 -9.37 1.33 9.42
N LEU A 169 -10.08 2.47 9.27
CA LEU A 169 -9.68 3.73 9.89
C LEU A 169 -9.61 3.60 11.42
N ILE A 170 -10.60 2.96 12.03
CA ILE A 170 -10.65 2.75 13.49
C ILE A 170 -9.48 1.87 13.95
N LYS A 171 -9.22 0.75 13.26
CA LYS A 171 -8.07 -0.12 13.55
C LYS A 171 -6.76 0.66 13.48
N ALA A 172 -6.56 1.44 12.41
CA ALA A 172 -5.35 2.24 12.21
C ALA A 172 -5.15 3.28 13.32
N ARG A 173 -6.23 3.94 13.75
CA ARG A 173 -6.21 4.91 14.86
C ARG A 173 -5.90 4.24 16.19
N LEU A 174 -6.54 3.11 16.49
CA LEU A 174 -6.28 2.33 17.71
C LEU A 174 -4.82 1.85 17.78
N ALA A 175 -4.26 1.41 16.66
CA ALA A 175 -2.85 1.01 16.59
C ALA A 175 -1.91 2.19 16.89
N LYS A 176 -2.21 3.38 16.38
CA LYS A 176 -1.46 4.61 16.67
C LYS A 176 -1.55 5.00 18.15
N THR A 177 -2.74 4.96 18.74
CA THR A 177 -2.94 5.31 20.16
C THR A 177 -2.25 4.32 21.11
N ARG A 178 -2.15 3.04 20.71
CA ARG A 178 -1.47 1.99 21.49
C ARG A 178 0.05 2.01 21.39
N ARG A 179 0.61 2.68 20.39
CA ARG A 179 2.06 2.88 20.25
C ARG A 179 2.40 4.22 20.90
N PRO A 180 2.77 4.26 22.20
CA PRO A 180 3.19 5.51 22.82
C PRO A 180 4.36 6.07 22.01
N ALA A 181 4.38 7.39 21.83
CA ALA A 181 5.51 8.09 21.24
C ALA A 181 6.76 7.74 22.05
N ALA A 182 7.68 7.00 21.42
CA ALA A 182 9.00 6.69 21.96
C ALA A 182 9.88 7.95 21.94
#